data_AF-A0A916RGV4-F1
#
_entry.id   AF-A0A916RGV4-F1
#
_cell.length_a   1.000
_cell.length_b   1.000
_cell.length_c   1.000
_cell.angle_alpha   90.00
_cell.angle_beta   90.00
_cell.angle_gamma   90.00
#
_symmetry.space_group_name_H-M   'P 1'
#
loop_
_entity.id
_entity.type
_entity.pdbx_description
1 polymer ?
#
loop_
_entity_poly.entity_id
_entity_poly.type
_entity_poly.pdbx_seq_one_letter_code
_entity_poly.pdbx_strand_id
1 'polypeptide(L)'
;MARLNQIIAIEKGIKSRSVQELAEAQKALQKPALLSGISRTYRPKDEEGEQLPPESKRVEVKAEEIIRKTSEVLTKLFDVTATKDWTNCTARADVVVDGQTLLTQAPVSYLLFLEKQFADLPKNWV
;
A
#
# COMPACT_ATOMS: atom_id res chain seq x y z
N MET A 1 7.70 -18.49 9.02
CA MET A 1 8.28 -17.58 8.02
C MET A 1 7.50 -17.69 6.72
N ALA A 2 7.12 -16.57 6.11
CA ALA A 2 6.47 -16.57 4.79
C ALA A 2 7.48 -17.00 3.72
N ARG A 3 7.07 -17.82 2.74
CA ARG A 3 7.96 -18.24 1.65
C ARG A 3 8.15 -17.10 0.65
N LEU A 4 9.34 -16.98 0.05
CA LEU A 4 9.65 -15.91 -0.90
C LEU A 4 8.62 -15.81 -2.04
N ASN A 5 8.20 -16.95 -2.58
CA ASN A 5 7.18 -17.00 -3.64
C ASN A 5 5.82 -16.43 -3.19
N GLN A 6 5.45 -16.60 -1.92
CA GLN A 6 4.22 -16.03 -1.36
C GLN A 6 4.34 -14.51 -1.20
N ILE A 7 5.50 -14.03 -0.74
CA ILE A 7 5.78 -12.59 -0.61
C ILE A 7 5.77 -11.90 -1.97
N ILE A 8 6.41 -12.48 -2.98
CA ILE A 8 6.41 -11.96 -4.36
C ILE A 8 4.99 -11.89 -4.93
N ALA A 9 4.16 -12.90 -4.67
CA ALA A 9 2.79 -12.94 -5.17
C ALA A 9 1.90 -11.80 -4.60
N ILE A 10 2.11 -11.40 -3.34
CA ILE A 10 1.31 -10.36 -2.69
C ILE A 10 1.90 -8.94 -2.80
N GLU A 11 3.21 -8.82 -3.03
CA GLU A 11 3.94 -7.54 -3.06
C GLU A 11 3.30 -6.53 -4.00
N LYS A 12 3.00 -6.93 -5.24
CA LYS A 12 2.43 -6.04 -6.25
C LYS A 12 1.08 -5.45 -5.79
N GLY A 13 0.23 -6.29 -5.21
CA GLY A 13 -1.08 -5.87 -4.70
C GLY A 13 -0.97 -4.92 -3.51
N ILE A 14 -0.04 -5.22 -2.58
CA ILE A 14 0.21 -4.39 -1.41
C ILE A 14 0.78 -3.03 -1.81
N LYS A 15 1.78 -2.97 -2.70
CA LYS A 15 2.34 -1.71 -3.22
C LYS A 15 1.27 -0.82 -3.86
N SER A 16 0.46 -1.39 -4.75
CA SER A 16 -0.62 -0.64 -5.41
C SER A 16 -1.63 -0.08 -4.41
N ARG A 17 -2.06 -0.92 -3.46
CA ARG A 17 -3.02 -0.54 -2.43
C ARG A 17 -2.46 0.54 -1.49
N SER A 18 -1.20 0.41 -1.06
CA SER A 18 -0.56 1.41 -0.20
C SER A 18 -0.50 2.78 -0.86
N VAL A 19 -0.21 2.86 -2.17
CA VAL A 19 -0.23 4.14 -2.90
C VAL A 19 -1.64 4.76 -2.90
N GLN A 20 -2.67 3.96 -3.15
CA GLN A 20 -4.06 4.42 -3.14
C GLN A 20 -4.48 4.93 -1.76
N GLU A 21 -4.25 4.13 -0.71
CA GLU A 21 -4.67 4.47 0.65
C GLU A 21 -3.94 5.71 1.19
N LEU A 22 -2.66 5.90 0.84
CA LEU A 22 -1.91 7.10 1.20
C LEU A 22 -2.42 8.34 0.47
N ALA A 23 -2.77 8.22 -0.83
CA ALA A 23 -3.35 9.32 -1.59
C ALA A 23 -4.72 9.76 -1.03
N GLU A 24 -5.55 8.79 -0.61
CA GLU A 24 -6.83 9.06 0.04
C GLU A 24 -6.65 9.77 1.40
N ALA A 25 -5.71 9.30 2.22
CA ALA A 25 -5.37 9.93 3.49
C ALA A 25 -4.91 11.39 3.30
N GLN A 26 -4.03 11.63 2.33
CA GLN A 26 -3.57 12.98 1.99
C GLN A 26 -4.73 13.87 1.53
N LYS A 27 -5.60 13.37 0.65
CA LYS A 27 -6.77 14.11 0.15
C LYS A 27 -7.76 14.46 1.27
N ALA A 28 -7.93 13.58 2.25
CA ALA A 28 -8.79 13.85 3.41
C ALA A 28 -8.22 14.96 4.30
N LEU A 29 -6.90 14.94 4.56
CA LEU A 29 -6.22 15.97 5.35
C LEU A 29 -6.18 17.34 4.66
N GLN A 30 -6.20 17.39 3.33
CA GLN A 30 -6.25 18.63 2.56
C GLN A 30 -7.60 19.38 2.65
N LYS A 31 -8.60 18.85 3.36
CA LYS A 31 -9.90 19.48 3.56
C LYS A 31 -10.08 19.87 5.02
N PRO A 32 -9.57 21.04 5.48
CA PRO A 32 -9.64 21.47 6.88
C PRO A 32 -11.05 21.43 7.47
N ALA A 33 -12.07 21.74 6.65
CA ALA A 33 -13.48 21.72 7.05
C ALA A 33 -14.02 20.33 7.44
N LEU A 34 -13.30 19.24 7.15
CA LEU A 34 -13.63 17.88 7.59
C LEU A 34 -13.03 17.57 8.97
N LEU A 35 -11.94 18.26 9.33
CA LEU A 35 -11.20 18.10 10.58
C LEU A 35 -11.77 18.96 11.71
N SER A 36 -12.58 19.97 11.38
CA SER A 36 -13.19 20.90 12.34
C SER A 36 -14.70 20.70 12.45
N GLY A 37 -15.21 20.63 13.68
CA GLY A 37 -16.63 20.77 13.97
C GLY A 37 -17.00 22.23 14.25
N ILE A 38 -18.24 22.61 13.94
CA ILE A 38 -18.80 23.95 14.25
C ILE A 38 -20.08 23.72 15.05
N SER A 39 -20.24 24.44 16.16
CA SER A 39 -21.53 24.54 16.87
C SER A 39 -21.75 26.00 17.23
N ARG A 40 -22.77 26.62 16.66
CA ARG A 40 -23.14 28.02 16.90
C ARG A 40 -24.60 28.08 17.33
N THR A 41 -24.82 28.73 18.46
CA THR A 41 -26.16 29.10 18.93
C THR A 41 -26.24 30.62 18.90
N TYR A 42 -27.24 31.15 18.20
CA TYR A 42 -27.45 32.59 18.08
C TYR A 42 -28.43 33.04 19.16
N ARG A 43 -28.15 34.19 19.78
CA ARG A 43 -29.08 34.87 20.68
C ARG A 43 -29.54 36.19 20.05
N PRO A 44 -30.85 36.50 20.08
CA PRO A 44 -31.36 37.80 19.65
C PRO A 44 -30.67 38.93 20.43
N LYS A 45 -30.43 40.07 19.77
CA LYS A 45 -29.81 41.25 20.40
C LYS A 45 -30.79 42.05 21.26
N ASP A 46 -32.08 41.87 21.03
CA ASP A 46 -33.21 42.66 21.49
C ASP A 46 -34.49 41.80 21.47
N GLU A 47 -35.54 42.21 22.19
CA GLU A 47 -36.80 41.45 22.30
C GLU A 47 -37.56 41.31 20.96
N GLU A 48 -37.27 42.18 19.98
CA GLU A 48 -37.80 42.12 18.61
C GLU A 48 -36.80 41.51 17.59
N GLY A 49 -35.65 41.00 18.06
CA GLY A 49 -34.57 40.52 17.20
C GLY A 49 -34.89 39.19 16.51
N GLU A 50 -34.39 39.04 15.27
CA GLU A 50 -34.58 37.83 14.47
C GLU A 50 -33.83 36.63 15.08
N GLN A 51 -34.56 35.52 15.30
CA GLN A 51 -33.97 34.30 15.83
C GLN A 51 -33.43 33.40 14.71
N LEU A 52 -32.11 33.38 14.57
CA LEU A 52 -31.43 32.53 13.60
C LEU A 52 -31.38 31.07 14.07
N PRO A 53 -31.58 30.09 13.15
CA PRO A 53 -31.46 28.69 13.49
C PRO A 53 -30.02 28.34 13.88
N PRO A 54 -29.82 27.39 14.81
CA PRO A 54 -28.49 26.96 15.22
C PRO A 54 -27.75 26.26 14.08
N GLU A 55 -26.47 26.59 13.89
CA GLU A 55 -25.58 25.88 12.97
C GLU A 55 -24.81 24.80 13.71
N SER A 56 -24.88 23.56 13.23
CA SER A 56 -24.10 22.45 13.78
C SER A 56 -23.50 21.59 12.67
N LYS A 57 -22.18 21.48 12.66
CA LYS A 57 -21.40 20.56 11.81
C LYS A 57 -20.50 19.71 12.70
N ARG A 58 -20.62 18.39 12.60
CA ARG A 58 -19.75 17.44 13.33
C ARG A 58 -18.41 17.28 12.61
N VAL A 59 -17.37 16.89 13.37
CA VAL A 59 -16.10 16.46 12.79
C VAL A 59 -16.35 15.21 11.96
N GLU A 60 -15.99 15.25 10.68
CA GLU A 60 -16.20 14.15 9.74
C GLU A 60 -14.97 13.24 9.64
N VAL A 61 -13.77 13.78 9.89
CA VAL A 61 -12.49 13.08 9.80
C VAL A 61 -11.66 13.35 11.04
N LYS A 62 -11.13 12.30 11.68
CA LYS A 62 -10.19 12.44 12.79
C LYS A 62 -8.76 12.20 12.33
N ALA A 63 -7.88 13.16 12.62
CA ALA A 63 -6.46 13.07 12.27
C ALA A 63 -5.78 11.84 12.90
N GLU A 64 -6.13 11.49 14.15
CA GLU A 64 -5.58 10.31 14.85
C GLU A 64 -5.91 9.00 14.11
N GLU A 65 -7.15 8.86 13.62
CA GLU A 65 -7.58 7.68 12.87
C GLU A 65 -6.84 7.59 11.53
N ILE A 66 -6.59 8.72 10.87
CA ILE A 66 -5.77 8.77 9.64
C ILE A 66 -4.33 8.34 9.94
N ILE A 67 -3.69 8.91 10.97
CA ILE A 67 -2.31 8.57 11.34
C ILE A 67 -2.17 7.08 11.65
N ARG A 68 -3.13 6.51 12.38
CA ARG A 68 -3.17 5.08 12.71
C ARG A 68 -3.25 4.22 11.44
N LYS A 69 -4.20 4.52 10.55
CA LYS A 69 -4.37 3.79 9.28
C LYS A 69 -3.13 3.93 8.39
N THR A 70 -2.58 5.14 8.27
CA THR A 70 -1.34 5.38 7.52
C THR A 70 -0.18 4.56 8.07
N SER A 71 -0.05 4.45 9.39
CA SER A 71 0.99 3.64 10.03
C SER A 71 0.83 2.16 9.69
N GLU A 72 -0.38 1.61 9.75
CA GLU A 72 -0.67 0.22 9.36
C GLU A 72 -0.33 -0.06 7.90
N VAL A 73 -0.71 0.85 6.99
CA VAL A 73 -0.42 0.76 5.55
C VAL A 73 1.08 0.75 5.28
N LEU A 74 1.82 1.66 5.92
CA LEU A 74 3.27 1.78 5.75
C LEU A 74 4.01 0.59 6.35
N THR A 75 3.64 0.14 7.54
CA THR A 75 4.21 -1.07 8.15
C THR A 75 4.10 -2.27 7.22
N LYS A 76 2.90 -2.51 6.67
CA LYS A 76 2.70 -3.63 5.73
C LYS A 76 3.54 -3.49 4.46
N LEU A 77 3.64 -2.28 3.91
CA LEU A 77 4.46 -1.99 2.74
C LEU A 77 5.94 -2.26 3.02
N PHE A 78 6.43 -1.80 4.16
CA PHE A 78 7.83 -1.94 4.58
C PHE A 78 8.17 -3.40 4.86
N ASP A 79 7.33 -4.11 5.61
CA ASP A 79 7.56 -5.52 5.96
C ASP A 79 7.69 -6.41 4.72
N VAL A 80 6.80 -6.23 3.75
CA VAL A 80 6.80 -7.05 2.51
C VAL A 80 7.98 -6.71 1.62
N THR A 81 8.30 -5.41 1.49
CA THR A 81 9.46 -4.95 0.71
C THR A 81 10.76 -5.47 1.32
N ALA A 82 10.93 -5.27 2.63
CA ALA A 82 12.05 -5.79 3.40
C ALA A 82 12.18 -7.30 3.24
N THR A 83 11.13 -8.05 3.57
CA THR A 83 11.16 -9.52 3.52
C THR A 83 11.62 -10.03 2.15
N LYS A 84 11.14 -9.42 1.06
CA LYS A 84 11.59 -9.75 -0.29
C LYS A 84 13.07 -9.43 -0.48
N ASP A 85 13.48 -8.21 -0.20
CA ASP A 85 14.83 -7.72 -0.53
C ASP A 85 15.91 -8.47 0.25
N TRP A 86 15.70 -8.70 1.55
CA TRP A 86 16.60 -9.53 2.35
C TRP A 86 16.65 -10.98 1.86
N THR A 87 15.50 -11.56 1.49
CA THR A 87 15.49 -12.93 1.00
C THR A 87 16.18 -13.05 -0.36
N ASN A 88 16.04 -12.05 -1.23
CA ASN A 88 16.74 -12.00 -2.52
C ASN A 88 18.27 -11.99 -2.38
N CYS A 89 18.82 -11.46 -1.29
CA CYS A 89 20.27 -11.49 -1.03
C CYS A 89 20.82 -12.91 -0.90
N THR A 90 20.02 -13.86 -0.40
CA THR A 90 20.46 -15.22 -0.10
C THR A 90 19.80 -16.29 -0.98
N ALA A 91 18.66 -16.01 -1.59
CA ALA A 91 17.91 -16.99 -2.36
C ALA A 91 18.60 -17.30 -3.70
N ARG A 92 19.01 -18.56 -3.85
CA ARG A 92 19.74 -19.08 -5.01
C ARG A 92 19.23 -20.47 -5.38
N ALA A 93 19.34 -20.82 -6.66
CA ALA A 93 19.09 -22.18 -7.14
C ALA A 93 19.94 -22.50 -8.37
N ASP A 94 20.10 -23.80 -8.62
CA ASP A 94 20.73 -24.30 -9.83
C ASP A 94 19.69 -24.42 -10.95
N VAL A 95 20.11 -24.23 -12.21
CA VAL A 95 19.30 -24.48 -13.40
C VAL A 95 19.75 -25.79 -14.00
N VAL A 96 18.86 -26.77 -14.04
CA VAL A 96 19.12 -28.12 -14.55
C VAL A 96 18.19 -28.39 -15.73
N VAL A 97 18.76 -28.84 -16.85
CA VAL A 97 18.03 -29.25 -18.06
C VAL A 97 18.47 -30.67 -18.39
N ASP A 98 17.52 -31.60 -18.51
CA ASP A 98 17.78 -33.01 -18.81
C ASP A 98 18.84 -33.67 -17.91
N GLY A 99 18.85 -33.29 -16.62
CA GLY A 99 19.81 -33.79 -15.63
C GLY A 99 21.19 -33.13 -15.69
N GLN A 100 21.46 -32.27 -16.68
CA GLN A 100 22.68 -31.48 -16.76
C GLN A 100 22.48 -30.12 -16.08
N THR A 101 23.35 -29.79 -15.12
CA THR A 101 23.35 -28.47 -14.47
C THR A 101 24.01 -27.45 -15.39
N LEU A 102 23.25 -26.44 -15.84
CA LEU A 102 23.71 -25.38 -16.75
C LEU A 102 24.17 -24.14 -16.01
N LEU A 103 23.51 -23.79 -14.90
CA LEU A 103 23.87 -22.68 -14.03
C LEU A 103 23.83 -23.18 -12.58
N THR A 104 24.81 -22.78 -11.79
CA THR A 104 24.89 -23.12 -10.35
C THR A 104 24.70 -21.87 -9.51
N GLN A 105 23.95 -22.00 -8.41
CA GLN A 105 23.74 -20.98 -7.38
C GLN A 105 23.34 -19.60 -7.92
N ALA A 106 22.54 -19.60 -8.99
CA ALA A 106 22.05 -18.39 -9.63
C ALA A 106 21.09 -17.65 -8.70
N PRO A 107 21.23 -16.32 -8.53
CA PRO A 107 20.30 -15.53 -7.71
C PRO A 107 18.86 -15.61 -8.22
N VAL A 108 17.88 -15.67 -7.31
CA VAL A 108 16.45 -15.74 -7.69
C VAL A 108 16.01 -14.59 -8.61
N SER A 109 16.53 -13.37 -8.42
CA SER A 109 16.21 -12.25 -9.31
C SER A 109 16.60 -12.52 -10.77
N TYR A 110 17.73 -13.20 -10.99
CA TYR A 110 18.18 -13.60 -12.31
C TYR A 110 17.35 -14.77 -12.87
N LEU A 111 16.97 -15.72 -12.01
CA LEU A 111 16.10 -16.84 -12.40
C LEU A 111 14.72 -16.37 -12.88
N LEU A 112 14.11 -15.40 -12.18
CA LEU A 112 12.84 -14.78 -12.60
C LEU A 112 12.97 -13.98 -13.90
N PHE A 113 14.16 -13.44 -14.18
CA PHE A 113 14.44 -12.81 -15.46
C PHE A 113 14.50 -13.86 -16.58
N LEU A 114 15.26 -14.94 -16.38
CA LEU A 114 15.39 -16.04 -17.33
C LEU A 114 14.04 -16.68 -17.66
N GLU A 115 13.21 -16.94 -16.65
CA GLU A 115 11.84 -17.47 -16.83
C GLU A 115 11.06 -16.65 -17.86
N LYS A 116 11.10 -15.32 -17.76
CA LYS A 116 10.41 -14.45 -18.72
C LYS A 116 11.00 -14.53 -20.12
N GLN A 117 12.33 -14.56 -20.26
CA GLN A 117 12.97 -14.68 -21.56
C GLN A 117 12.61 -15.99 -22.26
N PHE A 118 12.52 -17.09 -21.50
CA PHE A 118 12.16 -18.39 -22.05
C PHE A 118 10.66 -18.53 -22.33
N ALA A 119 9.80 -17.90 -21.51
CA ALA A 119 8.36 -17.89 -21.76
C ALA A 119 7.98 -17.23 -23.10
N ASP A 120 8.81 -16.29 -23.56
CA ASP A 120 8.62 -15.58 -24.84
C ASP A 120 9.18 -16.34 -26.05
N LEU A 121 9.84 -17.49 -25.87
CA LEU A 121 10.36 -18.31 -26.97
C LEU A 121 9.25 -19.15 -27.62
N PRO A 122 9.27 -19.32 -28.96
CA PRO A 122 8.36 -20.23 -29.65
C PRO A 122 8.56 -21.66 -29.15
N LYS A 123 7.48 -22.36 -28.76
CA LYS A 123 7.51 -23.75 -28.26
C LYS A 123 7.89 -24.81 -29.31
N ASN A 124 8.14 -24.37 -30.55
CA ASN A 124 8.33 -25.18 -31.74
C ASN A 124 9.80 -25.32 -32.14
N TRP A 125 10.71 -25.24 -31.17
CA TRP A 125 12.10 -25.67 -31.32
C TRP A 125 12.21 -27.16 -30.94
N VAL A 126 11.65 -28.02 -31.79
CA VAL A 126 11.94 -29.46 -31.89
C VAL A 126 11.97 -29.81 -33.36
#